data_AF-A0A7M5X0T8-F1
#
_entry.id   AF-A0A7M5X0T8-F1
#
_cell.length_a   1.000
_cell.length_b   1.000
_cell.length_c   1.000
_cell.angle_alpha   90.00
_cell.angle_beta   90.00
_cell.angle_gamma   90.00
#
_symmetry.space_group_name_H-M   'P 1'
#
loop_
_entity.id
_entity.type
_entity.pdbx_description
1 polymer ?
#
loop_
_entity_poly.entity_id
_entity_poly.type
_entity_poly.pdbx_seq_one_letter_code
_entity_poly.pdbx_strand_id
1 'polypeptide(L)'
;MECKHLDVAVDISPGFVRRLVEDNTNLWVCAECRSNKSPWMCLKCGMVLCGRYVSGHCKSHGESNPNHVVCIDGSLMVFCYKCDDYVINDTSEGTVQLIRSALQTELPKRQRKKRQQDQPINGGTPTKKKNSSKENIYPSSPQKLKTVGLRNLGNTCFMNAILQSLSNLKHFSCYFKELPAIELNGKSNDEAMRKYYTRSYQSDDISLVEELRKVLCALWQGATAAIAPDSLFTVIWKVVPRFRGYQQHDAHEFMHYLLDRVHTELLQTKHYSLSKETIISGIFGGQLRSDVTCLKCGNVSKKEEAFLDLSLDIPLRAHHSKNSAANKNHKNQSKVCHLTDCLQRFVEVENLDASEWYTCNNCKKRQPSTKKFWILQLPNVLCLHLKRFRYNQHGRTKVDTFVKFPVQELNMNSYLLKLPGQKSHRMSTKAHIYDLAAVVVHHGSGAGSGHYTTYARHEGSWYNFNDSTVSVTNEDTITRCKGYILFYTRQYPNVAVIESIKDRARAT
;
A
#
# COMPACT_ATOMS: atom_id res chain seq x y z
N MET A 1 -0.06 22.13 -9.47
CA MET A 1 -0.27 22.67 -10.83
C MET A 1 0.71 21.97 -11.75
N GLU A 2 0.36 21.70 -13.00
CA GLU A 2 1.29 21.13 -13.97
C GLU A 2 2.41 22.14 -14.29
N CYS A 3 3.66 21.66 -14.29
CA CYS A 3 4.81 22.46 -14.64
C CYS A 3 4.83 22.71 -16.16
N LYS A 4 4.64 23.97 -16.55
CA LYS A 4 4.63 24.42 -17.96
C LYS A 4 6.03 24.52 -18.58
N HIS A 5 7.08 24.36 -17.76
CA HIS A 5 8.46 24.59 -18.16
C HIS A 5 9.14 23.32 -18.69
N LEU A 6 8.49 22.16 -18.60
CA LEU A 6 9.08 20.86 -18.91
C LEU A 6 9.59 20.77 -20.36
N ASP A 7 8.75 21.12 -21.34
CA ASP A 7 9.11 20.98 -22.76
C ASP A 7 10.28 21.90 -23.19
N VAL A 8 10.55 22.97 -22.43
CA VAL A 8 11.65 23.90 -22.70
C VAL A 8 12.90 23.53 -21.88
N ALA A 9 12.70 23.10 -20.63
CA ALA A 9 13.76 22.95 -19.63
C ALA A 9 14.28 21.51 -19.46
N VAL A 10 13.78 20.57 -20.25
CA VAL A 10 14.28 19.19 -20.35
C VAL A 10 14.88 18.98 -21.74
N ASP A 11 16.10 18.45 -21.85
CA ASP A 11 16.69 18.05 -23.14
C ASP A 11 16.41 16.57 -23.45
N ILE A 12 16.12 16.30 -24.72
CA ILE A 12 15.66 15.01 -25.27
C ILE A 12 16.77 14.37 -26.13
N SER A 13 17.95 15.00 -26.26
CA SER A 13 18.98 14.46 -27.14
C SER A 13 19.37 13.03 -26.69
N PRO A 14 19.31 12.01 -27.58
CA PRO A 14 19.69 10.63 -27.22
C PRO A 14 21.13 10.52 -26.68
N GLY A 15 21.99 11.45 -27.10
CA GLY A 15 23.33 11.62 -26.55
C GLY A 15 23.34 12.14 -25.10
N PHE A 16 22.37 12.95 -24.66
CA PHE A 16 22.24 13.39 -23.27
C PHE A 16 21.93 12.23 -22.33
N VAL A 17 20.87 11.46 -22.60
CA VAL A 17 20.49 10.31 -21.76
C VAL A 17 21.59 9.24 -21.73
N ARG A 18 22.27 9.02 -22.86
CA ARG A 18 23.39 8.08 -22.95
C ARG A 18 24.63 8.55 -22.18
N ARG A 19 25.03 9.83 -22.28
CA ARG A 19 26.09 10.43 -21.44
C ARG A 19 25.76 10.36 -19.96
N LEU A 20 24.50 10.57 -19.62
CA LEU A 20 23.93 10.49 -18.26
C LEU A 20 23.94 9.06 -17.69
N VAL A 21 24.21 8.04 -18.52
CA VAL A 21 24.34 6.64 -18.12
C VAL A 21 25.80 6.18 -18.16
N GLU A 22 26.59 6.61 -19.15
CA GLU A 22 27.96 6.14 -19.38
C GLU A 22 29.02 6.81 -18.47
N ASP A 23 28.86 8.10 -18.08
CA ASP A 23 29.91 8.85 -17.36
C ASP A 23 29.90 8.66 -15.81
N ASN A 24 29.09 7.75 -15.30
CA ASN A 24 28.42 7.98 -14.01
C ASN A 24 28.85 7.19 -12.76
N THR A 25 30.16 7.02 -12.55
CA THR A 25 30.68 6.43 -11.30
C THR A 25 30.93 7.43 -10.15
N ASN A 26 30.67 8.74 -10.28
CA ASN A 26 31.02 9.75 -9.25
C ASN A 26 30.11 11.01 -9.07
N LEU A 27 28.88 11.12 -9.62
CA LEU A 27 28.26 12.46 -9.80
C LEU A 27 27.39 13.09 -8.72
N TRP A 28 27.10 12.51 -7.57
CA TRP A 28 26.18 13.20 -6.64
C TRP A 28 26.92 14.24 -5.77
N VAL A 29 27.69 15.09 -6.44
CA VAL A 29 28.55 16.13 -5.85
C VAL A 29 28.40 17.41 -6.67
N CYS A 30 28.19 18.53 -6.00
CA CYS A 30 28.07 19.84 -6.62
C CYS A 30 29.33 20.19 -7.41
N ALA A 31 29.16 20.59 -8.67
CA ALA A 31 30.25 21.00 -9.56
C ALA A 31 30.99 22.24 -9.05
N GLU A 32 30.32 23.14 -8.33
CA GLU A 32 30.89 24.39 -7.83
C GLU A 32 31.59 24.23 -6.47
N CYS A 33 30.89 23.78 -5.43
CA CYS A 33 31.48 23.70 -4.07
C CYS A 33 31.90 22.29 -3.64
N ARG A 34 31.78 21.30 -4.52
CA ARG A 34 32.15 19.90 -4.24
C ARG A 34 31.39 19.28 -3.06
N SER A 35 30.26 19.87 -2.66
CA SER A 35 29.37 19.33 -1.62
C SER A 35 28.57 18.14 -2.14
N ASN A 36 28.50 17.06 -1.37
CA ASN A 36 27.62 15.92 -1.62
C ASN A 36 26.24 16.06 -0.97
N LYS A 37 25.95 17.21 -0.34
CA LYS A 37 24.67 17.46 0.34
C LYS A 37 23.65 18.07 -0.62
N SER A 38 22.47 17.46 -0.68
CA SER A 38 21.36 17.87 -1.58
C SER A 38 21.82 18.10 -3.03
N PRO A 39 22.36 17.09 -3.72
CA PRO A 39 22.79 17.24 -5.10
C PRO A 39 21.60 17.13 -6.06
N TRP A 40 21.50 18.08 -6.99
CA TRP A 40 20.45 18.21 -8.00
C TRP A 40 21.09 18.32 -9.37
N MET A 41 20.63 17.50 -10.30
CA MET A 41 21.08 17.50 -11.69
C MET A 41 20.11 18.30 -12.56
N CYS A 42 20.61 19.28 -13.30
CA CYS A 42 19.79 20.02 -14.26
C CYS A 42 19.36 19.10 -15.42
N LEU A 43 18.06 19.07 -15.73
CA LEU A 43 17.54 18.23 -16.82
C LEU A 43 17.76 18.81 -18.22
N LYS A 44 18.31 20.03 -18.32
CA LYS A 44 18.68 20.65 -19.60
C LYS A 44 20.13 20.39 -20.01
N CYS A 45 21.06 20.45 -19.05
CA CYS A 45 22.50 20.38 -19.33
C CYS A 45 23.26 19.29 -18.57
N GLY A 46 22.62 18.61 -17.61
CA GLY A 46 23.22 17.50 -16.86
C GLY A 46 24.18 17.92 -15.74
N MET A 47 24.34 19.23 -15.51
CA MET A 47 25.20 19.73 -14.44
C MET A 47 24.61 19.39 -13.06
N VAL A 48 25.43 18.84 -12.17
CA VAL A 48 25.03 18.55 -10.77
C VAL A 48 25.44 19.68 -9.85
N LEU A 49 24.49 20.25 -9.13
CA LEU A 49 24.65 21.41 -8.26
C LEU A 49 23.95 21.18 -6.92
N CYS A 50 24.41 21.83 -5.86
CA CYS A 50 23.76 21.71 -4.56
C CYS A 50 22.49 22.57 -4.47
N GLY A 51 21.49 22.06 -3.76
CA GLY A 51 20.15 22.66 -3.69
C GLY A 51 20.09 24.01 -2.98
N ARG A 52 18.91 24.66 -3.00
CA ARG A 52 18.71 26.03 -2.47
C ARG A 52 19.16 26.25 -1.02
N TYR A 53 19.15 25.20 -0.20
CA TYR A 53 19.52 25.24 1.23
C TYR A 53 20.98 24.82 1.48
N VAL A 54 21.72 24.48 0.43
CA VAL A 54 23.14 24.12 0.46
C VAL A 54 23.84 25.01 -0.56
N SER A 55 24.33 26.18 -0.15
CA SER A 55 24.99 27.20 -0.99
C SER A 55 24.19 27.73 -2.21
N GLY A 56 23.07 27.12 -2.59
CA GLY A 56 22.13 27.66 -3.57
C GLY A 56 22.53 27.54 -5.04
N HIS A 57 23.62 26.86 -5.39
CA HIS A 57 24.14 26.84 -6.77
C HIS A 57 23.12 26.36 -7.81
N CYS A 58 22.28 25.37 -7.48
CA CYS A 58 21.24 24.92 -8.41
C CYS A 58 20.16 25.99 -8.67
N LYS A 59 19.83 26.78 -7.64
CA LYS A 59 18.93 27.94 -7.77
C LYS A 59 19.59 29.05 -8.59
N SER A 60 20.83 29.42 -8.27
CA SER A 60 21.59 30.45 -9.01
C SER A 60 21.79 30.08 -10.49
N HIS A 61 21.96 28.78 -10.77
CA HIS A 61 22.04 28.27 -12.14
C HIS A 61 20.74 28.46 -12.92
N GLY A 62 19.59 28.15 -12.31
CA GLY A 62 18.27 28.38 -12.91
C GLY A 62 17.89 29.86 -13.05
N GLU A 63 18.35 30.71 -12.13
CA GLU A 63 18.17 32.17 -12.22
C GLU A 63 19.03 32.78 -13.33
N SER A 64 20.24 32.26 -13.54
CA SER A 64 21.16 32.71 -14.59
C SER A 64 20.82 32.14 -15.97
N ASN A 65 20.07 31.02 -16.03
CA ASN A 65 19.70 30.32 -17.24
C ASN A 65 18.21 29.96 -17.22
N PRO A 66 17.32 30.77 -17.82
CA PRO A 66 15.86 30.61 -17.72
C PRO A 66 15.31 29.26 -18.24
N ASN A 67 16.07 28.56 -19.09
CA ASN A 67 15.71 27.25 -19.63
C ASN A 67 16.29 26.08 -18.80
N HIS A 68 16.97 26.34 -17.68
CA HIS A 68 17.64 25.33 -16.86
C HIS A 68 16.99 25.21 -15.47
N VAL A 69 15.70 25.56 -15.40
CA VAL A 69 14.97 25.70 -14.14
C VAL A 69 14.43 24.38 -13.59
N VAL A 70 14.55 23.28 -14.33
CA VAL A 70 14.06 21.95 -13.93
C VAL A 70 15.24 21.03 -13.60
N CYS A 71 15.21 20.43 -12.40
CA CYS A 71 16.30 19.60 -11.90
C CYS A 71 15.77 18.33 -11.23
N ILE A 72 16.57 17.26 -11.22
CA ILE A 72 16.27 15.98 -10.58
C ILE A 72 17.28 15.65 -9.48
N ASP A 73 16.85 15.10 -8.36
CA ASP A 73 17.74 14.65 -7.28
C ASP A 73 18.03 13.13 -7.35
N GLY A 74 18.90 12.65 -6.45
CA GLY A 74 19.21 11.22 -6.33
C GLY A 74 18.04 10.34 -5.87
N SER A 75 16.96 10.95 -5.40
CA SER A 75 15.69 10.29 -5.04
C SER A 75 14.70 10.29 -6.22
N LEU A 76 15.12 10.78 -7.39
CA LEU A 76 14.32 10.90 -8.62
C LEU A 76 13.18 11.95 -8.53
N MET A 77 13.23 12.81 -7.52
CA MET A 77 12.34 13.95 -7.35
C MET A 77 12.73 15.03 -8.35
N VAL A 78 11.74 15.57 -9.07
CA VAL A 78 11.97 16.67 -10.00
C VAL A 78 11.43 17.95 -9.40
N PHE A 79 12.20 19.03 -9.44
CA PHE A 79 11.82 20.33 -8.93
C PHE A 79 11.98 21.39 -10.01
N CYS A 80 11.04 22.33 -10.07
CA CYS A 80 11.13 23.48 -10.96
C CYS A 80 11.33 24.75 -10.13
N TYR A 81 12.53 25.34 -10.23
CA TYR A 81 12.88 26.58 -9.52
C TYR A 81 12.06 27.80 -9.94
N LYS A 82 11.47 27.76 -11.15
CA LYS A 82 10.58 28.83 -11.62
C LYS A 82 9.13 28.69 -11.12
N CYS A 83 8.66 27.46 -10.92
CA CYS A 83 7.37 27.20 -10.26
C CYS A 83 7.47 27.25 -8.74
N ASP A 84 8.68 27.17 -8.19
CA ASP A 84 8.99 26.92 -6.79
C ASP A 84 8.23 25.73 -6.20
N ASP A 85 8.05 24.66 -7.00
CA ASP A 85 7.33 23.46 -6.61
C ASP A 85 7.91 22.21 -7.29
N TYR A 86 7.57 21.05 -6.73
CA TYR A 86 7.91 19.76 -7.31
C TYR A 86 7.11 19.51 -8.59
N VAL A 87 7.80 18.96 -9.59
CA VAL A 87 7.20 18.65 -10.88
C VAL A 87 6.63 17.25 -10.86
N ILE A 88 5.33 17.18 -11.15
CA ILE A 88 4.55 15.94 -11.03
C ILE A 88 4.10 15.38 -12.37
N ASN A 89 3.91 16.27 -13.35
CA ASN A 89 3.64 15.92 -14.73
C ASN A 89 4.95 15.58 -15.46
N ASP A 90 4.81 15.00 -16.66
CA ASP A 90 5.91 14.70 -17.56
C ASP A 90 5.88 15.64 -18.78
N THR A 91 6.92 15.60 -19.61
CA THR A 91 6.87 16.16 -20.98
C THR A 91 5.83 15.38 -21.80
N SER A 92 5.39 15.97 -22.91
CA SER A 92 4.49 15.32 -23.86
C SER A 92 4.98 13.94 -24.35
N GLU A 93 6.31 13.74 -24.38
CA GLU A 93 6.98 12.51 -24.82
C GLU A 93 7.39 11.57 -23.66
N GLY A 94 7.03 11.88 -22.41
CA GLY A 94 7.38 11.03 -21.25
C GLY A 94 8.89 11.01 -20.90
N THR A 95 9.60 12.09 -21.22
CA THR A 95 11.07 12.18 -21.12
C THR A 95 11.55 12.13 -19.67
N VAL A 96 10.83 12.73 -18.73
CA VAL A 96 11.17 12.68 -17.31
C VAL A 96 11.11 11.24 -16.82
N GLN A 97 10.10 10.48 -17.22
CA GLN A 97 9.99 9.06 -16.88
C GLN A 97 11.10 8.21 -17.49
N LEU A 98 11.54 8.51 -18.72
CA LEU A 98 12.70 7.85 -19.33
C LEU A 98 13.98 8.11 -18.54
N ILE A 99 14.23 9.36 -18.13
CA ILE A 99 15.39 9.74 -17.32
C ILE A 99 15.35 9.03 -15.96
N ARG A 100 14.19 8.99 -15.30
CA ARG A 100 14.00 8.25 -14.05
C ARG A 100 14.33 6.77 -14.22
N SER A 101 13.83 6.16 -15.29
CA SER A 101 14.05 4.74 -15.59
C SER A 101 15.54 4.45 -15.82
N ALA A 102 16.22 5.29 -16.60
CA ALA A 102 17.66 5.18 -16.86
C ALA A 102 18.50 5.27 -15.57
N LEU A 103 18.18 6.24 -14.71
CA LEU A 103 18.86 6.43 -13.42
C LEU A 103 18.59 5.29 -12.41
N GLN A 104 17.43 4.64 -12.47
CA GLN A 104 17.11 3.49 -11.59
C GLN A 104 17.93 2.24 -11.92
N THR A 105 18.22 1.98 -13.20
CA THR A 105 18.98 0.80 -13.64
C THR A 105 20.44 0.78 -13.18
N GLU A 106 21.03 1.96 -12.92
CA GLU A 106 22.48 2.13 -12.69
C GLU A 106 22.87 2.58 -11.28
N LEU A 107 21.93 2.66 -10.32
CA LEU A 107 22.30 2.86 -8.91
C LEU A 107 23.07 1.62 -8.38
N PRO A 108 24.22 1.78 -7.68
CA PRO A 108 25.20 0.70 -7.56
C PRO A 108 24.70 -0.53 -6.81
N LYS A 109 24.73 -1.69 -7.50
CA LYS A 109 24.76 -3.03 -6.90
C LYS A 109 26.06 -3.22 -6.12
N ARG A 110 26.16 -2.68 -4.90
CA ARG A 110 27.32 -2.94 -4.03
C ARG A 110 27.24 -4.33 -3.41
N GLN A 111 28.16 -5.19 -3.89
CA GLN A 111 28.66 -6.45 -3.33
C GLN A 111 27.82 -7.72 -3.52
N ARG A 112 28.06 -8.39 -4.65
CA ARG A 112 28.01 -9.85 -4.74
C ARG A 112 29.36 -10.35 -5.23
N LYS A 113 30.18 -10.88 -4.31
CA LYS A 113 31.49 -11.46 -4.60
C LYS A 113 31.36 -12.66 -5.56
N LYS A 114 32.33 -12.71 -6.46
CA LYS A 114 32.65 -13.73 -7.47
C LYS A 114 32.35 -15.18 -7.06
N ARG A 115 31.72 -15.91 -7.98
CA ARG A 115 32.12 -17.28 -8.33
C ARG A 115 32.11 -17.41 -9.86
N GLN A 116 33.29 -17.19 -10.44
CA GLN A 116 33.78 -17.93 -11.63
C GLN A 116 33.76 -19.44 -11.27
N GLN A 117 33.73 -20.41 -12.15
CA GLN A 117 33.95 -20.56 -13.59
C GLN A 117 33.41 -21.96 -13.94
N ASP A 118 33.10 -22.20 -15.21
CA ASP A 118 33.31 -23.47 -15.94
C ASP A 118 32.22 -23.65 -17.00
N GLN A 119 32.53 -23.14 -18.19
CA GLN A 119 32.07 -23.73 -19.45
C GLN A 119 32.88 -25.00 -19.70
N PRO A 120 32.37 -25.90 -20.56
CA PRO A 120 33.16 -26.19 -21.74
C PRO A 120 32.39 -25.97 -23.05
N ILE A 121 33.21 -25.60 -24.02
CA ILE A 121 32.96 -25.36 -25.43
C ILE A 121 32.82 -26.70 -26.17
N ASN A 122 31.88 -26.76 -27.11
CA ASN A 122 31.92 -27.45 -28.42
C ASN A 122 30.58 -27.13 -29.13
N GLY A 123 30.48 -26.61 -30.34
CA GLY A 123 31.31 -26.79 -31.53
C GLY A 123 30.61 -27.77 -32.48
N GLY A 124 29.66 -27.30 -33.29
CA GLY A 124 28.98 -28.14 -34.29
C GLY A 124 27.75 -27.48 -34.93
N THR A 125 27.85 -27.20 -36.23
CA THR A 125 26.83 -26.69 -37.16
C THR A 125 25.60 -27.61 -37.31
N PRO A 126 24.40 -27.08 -37.60
CA PRO A 126 23.31 -27.89 -38.15
C PRO A 126 23.01 -27.56 -39.63
N THR A 127 23.00 -28.63 -40.42
CA THR A 127 22.54 -28.72 -41.80
C THR A 127 21.02 -28.62 -41.90
N LYS A 128 20.54 -28.02 -43.00
CA LYS A 128 19.12 -27.98 -43.39
C LYS A 128 18.63 -29.39 -43.76
N LYS A 129 17.51 -29.84 -43.18
CA LYS A 129 16.50 -30.68 -43.86
C LYS A 129 15.09 -30.33 -43.38
N LYS A 130 14.23 -30.06 -44.37
CA LYS A 130 12.77 -29.89 -44.28
C LYS A 130 12.09 -31.27 -44.28
N ASN A 131 10.99 -31.38 -43.53
CA ASN A 131 9.70 -32.03 -43.88
C ASN A 131 8.89 -32.19 -42.58
N SER A 132 7.84 -31.39 -42.31
CA SER A 132 6.47 -31.42 -42.86
C SER A 132 5.51 -32.29 -42.05
N SER A 133 4.76 -31.67 -41.14
CA SER A 133 3.35 -31.99 -40.89
C SER A 133 2.75 -30.84 -40.07
N LYS A 134 1.89 -30.07 -40.73
CA LYS A 134 1.12 -28.96 -40.17
C LYS A 134 0.01 -29.53 -39.30
N GLU A 135 -0.02 -29.14 -38.02
CA GLU A 135 -1.28 -28.91 -37.31
C GLU A 135 -1.14 -27.59 -36.56
N ASN A 136 -1.74 -26.55 -37.16
CA ASN A 136 -1.90 -25.23 -36.57
C ASN A 136 -3.04 -25.32 -35.54
N ILE A 137 -2.71 -25.34 -34.25
CA ILE A 137 -3.62 -24.87 -33.21
C ILE A 137 -3.07 -23.52 -32.75
N TYR A 138 -3.49 -22.45 -33.43
CA TYR A 138 -3.39 -21.11 -32.88
C TYR A 138 -4.20 -21.07 -31.58
N PRO A 139 -3.65 -20.64 -30.43
CA PRO A 139 -4.49 -20.13 -29.37
C PRO A 139 -5.13 -18.84 -29.90
N SER A 140 -6.44 -18.95 -30.12
CA SER A 140 -7.40 -17.88 -30.30
C SER A 140 -7.04 -16.62 -29.50
N SER A 141 -6.98 -15.47 -30.19
CA SER A 141 -7.25 -14.09 -29.73
C SER A 141 -6.77 -13.65 -28.33
N PRO A 142 -6.11 -12.48 -28.18
CA PRO A 142 -5.84 -11.93 -26.86
C PRO A 142 -7.17 -11.69 -26.14
N GLN A 143 -7.47 -12.50 -25.12
CA GLN A 143 -8.61 -12.26 -24.25
C GLN A 143 -8.45 -10.87 -23.66
N LYS A 144 -9.41 -9.99 -23.97
CA LYS A 144 -9.48 -8.63 -23.46
C LYS A 144 -9.46 -8.72 -21.93
N LEU A 145 -8.37 -8.29 -21.29
CA LEU A 145 -8.27 -8.23 -19.83
C LEU A 145 -9.44 -7.40 -19.32
N LYS A 146 -10.28 -7.97 -18.45
CA LYS A 146 -11.49 -7.33 -17.94
C LYS A 146 -11.24 -6.27 -16.87
N THR A 147 -9.99 -5.99 -16.55
CA THR A 147 -9.60 -5.14 -15.43
C THR A 147 -8.41 -4.26 -15.80
N VAL A 148 -8.25 -3.15 -15.08
CA VAL A 148 -7.34 -2.05 -15.41
C VAL A 148 -6.20 -1.96 -14.39
N GLY A 149 -4.98 -1.74 -14.86
CA GLY A 149 -3.81 -1.45 -14.02
C GLY A 149 -3.72 0.02 -13.58
N LEU A 150 -2.85 0.32 -12.61
CA LEU A 150 -2.57 1.70 -12.19
C LEU A 150 -1.13 2.06 -12.54
N ARG A 151 -0.93 3.13 -13.32
CA ARG A 151 0.41 3.57 -13.69
C ARG A 151 1.21 3.95 -12.45
N ASN A 152 2.46 3.52 -12.39
CA ASN A 152 3.37 3.96 -11.36
C ASN A 152 3.91 5.33 -11.73
N LEU A 153 3.59 6.34 -10.93
CA LEU A 153 4.01 7.73 -11.13
C LEU A 153 5.35 8.04 -10.43
N GLY A 154 6.11 7.01 -10.05
CA GLY A 154 7.41 7.12 -9.40
C GLY A 154 7.58 6.01 -8.36
N ASN A 155 7.20 6.30 -7.11
CA ASN A 155 7.20 5.35 -5.99
C ASN A 155 5.79 5.09 -5.45
N THR A 156 4.80 5.03 -6.35
CA THR A 156 3.37 5.01 -6.00
C THR A 156 2.80 3.60 -5.84
N CYS A 157 3.63 2.56 -5.93
CA CYS A 157 3.21 1.16 -5.84
C CYS A 157 2.50 0.83 -4.52
N PHE A 158 2.86 1.47 -3.40
CA PHE A 158 2.15 1.30 -2.12
C PHE A 158 0.71 1.79 -2.19
N MET A 159 0.45 2.90 -2.89
CA MET A 159 -0.90 3.42 -3.12
C MET A 159 -1.65 2.51 -4.09
N ASN A 160 -1.02 2.15 -5.21
CA ASN A 160 -1.61 1.32 -6.25
C ASN A 160 -2.07 -0.03 -5.69
N ALA A 161 -1.23 -0.68 -4.86
CA ALA A 161 -1.56 -1.96 -4.24
C ALA A 161 -2.79 -1.86 -3.32
N ILE A 162 -2.93 -0.78 -2.54
CA ILE A 162 -4.09 -0.55 -1.68
C ILE A 162 -5.34 -0.22 -2.51
N LEU A 163 -5.24 0.69 -3.48
CA LEU A 163 -6.37 1.06 -4.34
C LEU A 163 -6.91 -0.14 -5.12
N GLN A 164 -6.04 -1.00 -5.65
CA GLN A 164 -6.45 -2.25 -6.32
C GLN A 164 -7.09 -3.24 -5.35
N SER A 165 -6.60 -3.33 -4.11
CA SER A 165 -7.22 -4.19 -3.09
C SER A 165 -8.64 -3.71 -2.77
N LEU A 166 -8.78 -2.42 -2.45
CA LEU A 166 -10.06 -1.81 -2.08
C LEU A 166 -11.08 -1.83 -3.24
N SER A 167 -10.63 -1.59 -4.48
CA SER A 167 -11.46 -1.64 -5.68
C SER A 167 -12.11 -3.00 -5.90
N ASN A 168 -11.47 -4.08 -5.46
CA ASN A 168 -11.97 -5.45 -5.59
C ASN A 168 -12.76 -5.94 -4.36
N LEU A 169 -12.98 -5.08 -3.36
CA LEU A 169 -13.92 -5.35 -2.28
C LEU A 169 -15.33 -4.94 -2.72
N LYS A 170 -16.20 -5.92 -2.98
CA LYS A 170 -17.54 -5.72 -3.56
C LYS A 170 -18.34 -4.60 -2.89
N HIS A 171 -18.54 -4.67 -1.58
CA HIS A 171 -19.36 -3.70 -0.85
C HIS A 171 -18.75 -2.28 -0.84
N PHE A 172 -17.42 -2.19 -0.78
CA PHE A 172 -16.71 -0.92 -0.83
C PHE A 172 -16.86 -0.28 -2.21
N SER A 173 -16.47 -1.02 -3.25
CA SER A 173 -16.53 -0.57 -4.65
C SER A 173 -17.96 -0.21 -5.08
N CYS A 174 -18.96 -1.05 -4.79
CA CYS A 174 -20.36 -0.76 -5.13
C CYS A 174 -20.86 0.52 -4.44
N TYR A 175 -20.56 0.71 -3.15
CA TYR A 175 -21.00 1.92 -2.45
C TYR A 175 -20.49 3.19 -3.12
N PHE A 176 -19.18 3.30 -3.37
CA PHE A 176 -18.64 4.52 -4.00
C PHE A 176 -19.15 4.71 -5.43
N LYS A 177 -19.27 3.63 -6.23
CA LYS A 177 -19.81 3.74 -7.59
C LYS A 177 -21.27 4.18 -7.63
N GLU A 178 -22.06 3.88 -6.60
CA GLU A 178 -23.46 4.26 -6.46
C GLU A 178 -23.66 5.63 -5.79
N LEU A 179 -22.61 6.27 -5.27
CA LEU A 179 -22.73 7.58 -4.66
C LEU A 179 -23.11 8.64 -5.71
N PRO A 180 -24.05 9.55 -5.39
CA PRO A 180 -24.22 10.78 -6.16
C PRO A 180 -22.92 11.61 -6.11
N ALA A 181 -22.77 12.54 -7.05
CA ALA A 181 -21.63 13.47 -7.02
C ALA A 181 -21.63 14.22 -5.67
N ILE A 182 -20.50 14.19 -4.96
CA ILE A 182 -20.43 14.78 -3.62
C ILE A 182 -20.22 16.29 -3.77
N GLU A 183 -21.24 17.06 -3.40
CA GLU A 183 -21.10 18.49 -3.19
C GLU A 183 -20.56 18.74 -1.77
N LEU A 184 -19.31 19.20 -1.66
CA LEU A 184 -18.80 19.79 -0.43
C LEU A 184 -19.54 21.13 -0.22
N ASN A 185 -19.93 21.45 1.02
CA ASN A 185 -20.77 22.60 1.33
C ASN A 185 -20.20 23.92 0.74
N GLY A 186 -20.77 24.38 -0.37
CA GLY A 186 -20.32 25.61 -1.05
C GLY A 186 -21.16 26.01 -2.26
N LYS A 187 -22.35 26.55 -1.98
CA LYS A 187 -23.31 27.23 -2.89
C LYS A 187 -24.10 26.34 -3.86
N SER A 188 -25.41 26.35 -3.63
CA SER A 188 -26.44 26.01 -4.60
C SER A 188 -26.19 26.73 -5.93
N ASN A 189 -26.27 25.99 -7.03
CA ASN A 189 -27.13 26.37 -8.14
C ASN A 189 -27.42 25.13 -9.00
N ASP A 190 -28.69 25.03 -9.37
CA ASP A 190 -29.25 24.06 -10.31
C ASP A 190 -28.39 23.88 -11.55
N GLU A 191 -28.01 22.63 -11.83
CA GLU A 191 -28.02 22.00 -13.15
C GLU A 191 -27.47 20.58 -13.03
N ALA A 192 -28.34 19.68 -12.56
CA ALA A 192 -28.09 18.26 -12.65
C ALA A 192 -27.91 17.86 -14.12
N MET A 193 -26.81 17.14 -14.36
CA MET A 193 -26.64 16.17 -15.45
C MET A 193 -26.27 16.73 -16.83
N ARG A 194 -24.96 16.77 -17.14
CA ARG A 194 -24.38 16.12 -18.35
C ARG A 194 -22.85 16.29 -18.50
N LYS A 195 -22.22 15.15 -18.81
CA LYS A 195 -20.90 14.90 -19.44
C LYS A 195 -19.69 14.82 -18.52
N TYR A 196 -19.24 13.56 -18.34
CA TYR A 196 -17.92 13.17 -17.89
C TYR A 196 -16.84 13.87 -18.72
N TYR A 197 -16.32 14.98 -18.20
CA TYR A 197 -15.11 15.61 -18.69
C TYR A 197 -14.04 15.58 -17.60
N THR A 198 -12.93 14.94 -17.94
CA THR A 198 -11.62 15.08 -17.33
C THR A 198 -11.16 16.52 -17.49
N ARG A 199 -11.48 17.41 -16.54
CA ARG A 199 -10.81 18.70 -16.34
C ARG A 199 -11.16 19.20 -14.94
N SER A 200 -10.14 19.29 -14.10
CA SER A 200 -10.19 19.81 -12.74
C SER A 200 -10.89 21.17 -12.70
N TYR A 201 -12.03 21.24 -12.01
CA TYR A 201 -12.65 22.52 -11.67
C TYR A 201 -11.70 23.26 -10.70
N GLN A 202 -11.41 24.51 -11.02
CA GLN A 202 -10.58 25.42 -10.23
C GLN A 202 -11.39 26.00 -9.04
N SER A 203 -11.85 25.16 -8.11
CA SER A 203 -12.31 25.66 -6.80
C SER A 203 -11.48 25.08 -5.67
N ASP A 204 -11.39 25.83 -4.58
CA ASP A 204 -10.70 25.46 -3.33
C ASP A 204 -11.34 24.25 -2.62
N ASP A 205 -12.43 23.68 -3.15
CA ASP A 205 -13.15 22.53 -2.58
C ASP A 205 -12.63 21.21 -3.14
N ILE A 206 -11.54 20.74 -2.55
CA ILE A 206 -10.90 19.47 -2.92
C ILE A 206 -11.50 18.33 -2.09
N SER A 207 -12.23 17.40 -2.74
CA SER A 207 -12.73 16.18 -2.10
C SER A 207 -11.87 14.97 -2.46
N LEU A 208 -11.30 14.31 -1.44
CA LEU A 208 -10.64 13.02 -1.61
C LEU A 208 -11.65 11.93 -1.97
N VAL A 209 -12.85 11.98 -1.39
CA VAL A 209 -13.88 10.96 -1.66
C VAL A 209 -14.31 10.98 -3.13
N GLU A 210 -14.51 12.15 -3.72
CA GLU A 210 -14.90 12.26 -5.13
C GLU A 210 -13.79 11.79 -6.08
N GLU A 211 -12.53 12.13 -5.82
CA GLU A 211 -11.40 11.63 -6.63
C GLU A 211 -11.20 10.12 -6.48
N LEU A 212 -11.38 9.59 -5.26
CA LEU A 212 -11.36 8.14 -5.03
C LEU A 212 -12.48 7.46 -5.82
N ARG A 213 -13.68 8.02 -5.80
CA ARG A 213 -14.83 7.53 -6.56
C ARG A 213 -14.54 7.46 -8.06
N LYS A 214 -13.96 8.52 -8.64
CA LYS A 214 -13.57 8.56 -10.06
C LYS A 214 -12.59 7.44 -10.41
N VAL A 215 -11.56 7.23 -9.59
CA VAL A 215 -10.58 6.15 -9.80
C VAL A 215 -11.25 4.77 -9.71
N LEU A 216 -12.10 4.53 -8.71
CA LEU A 216 -12.83 3.27 -8.56
C LEU A 216 -13.76 3.01 -9.75
N CYS A 217 -14.46 4.02 -10.26
CA CYS A 217 -15.26 3.90 -11.48
C CYS A 217 -14.39 3.53 -12.68
N ALA A 218 -13.28 4.24 -12.90
CA ALA A 218 -12.39 4.03 -14.03
C ALA A 218 -11.74 2.63 -14.04
N LEU A 219 -11.37 2.10 -12.87
CA LEU A 219 -10.81 0.75 -12.74
C LEU A 219 -11.77 -0.36 -13.21
N TRP A 220 -13.09 -0.13 -13.11
CA TRP A 220 -14.13 -1.09 -13.48
C TRP A 220 -14.72 -0.85 -14.88
N GLN A 221 -14.29 0.20 -15.59
CA GLN A 221 -14.77 0.48 -16.96
C GLN A 221 -14.06 -0.37 -18.03
N GLY A 222 -12.84 -0.87 -17.76
CA GLY A 222 -12.11 -1.75 -18.68
C GLY A 222 -11.74 -1.11 -20.03
N ALA A 223 -11.78 0.23 -20.13
CA ALA A 223 -11.56 0.95 -21.38
C ALA A 223 -10.07 1.00 -21.80
N THR A 224 -9.16 0.91 -20.84
CA THR A 224 -7.70 0.98 -21.06
C THR A 224 -6.99 -0.13 -20.28
N ALA A 225 -5.77 -0.47 -20.70
CA ALA A 225 -4.95 -1.44 -19.97
C ALA A 225 -4.50 -0.90 -18.59
N ALA A 226 -4.24 0.41 -18.50
CA ALA A 226 -3.88 1.08 -17.25
C ALA A 226 -4.26 2.57 -17.26
N ILE A 227 -4.60 3.11 -16.09
CA ILE A 227 -4.89 4.54 -15.87
C ILE A 227 -3.89 5.16 -14.91
N ALA A 228 -3.67 6.47 -15.02
CA ALA A 228 -2.92 7.25 -14.03
C ALA A 228 -3.91 8.01 -13.13
N PRO A 229 -3.85 7.83 -11.79
CA PRO A 229 -4.75 8.50 -10.86
C PRO A 229 -4.17 9.85 -10.37
N ASP A 230 -3.67 10.70 -11.29
CA ASP A 230 -2.93 11.94 -10.96
C ASP A 230 -3.74 12.90 -10.08
N SER A 231 -5.03 13.03 -10.35
CA SER A 231 -5.94 13.89 -9.59
C SER A 231 -6.08 13.40 -8.15
N LEU A 232 -6.31 12.10 -7.94
CA LEU A 232 -6.38 11.50 -6.60
C LEU A 232 -5.07 11.70 -5.82
N PHE A 233 -3.91 11.50 -6.46
CA PHE A 233 -2.62 11.69 -5.80
C PHE A 233 -2.37 13.15 -5.43
N THR A 234 -2.75 14.07 -6.31
CA THR A 234 -2.69 15.51 -6.02
C THR A 234 -3.52 15.86 -4.78
N VAL A 235 -4.72 15.28 -4.64
CA VAL A 235 -5.55 15.47 -3.46
C VAL A 235 -4.90 14.87 -2.22
N ILE A 236 -4.45 13.61 -2.29
CA ILE A 236 -3.78 12.93 -1.17
C ILE A 236 -2.57 13.74 -0.67
N TRP A 237 -1.76 14.28 -1.57
CA TRP A 237 -0.60 15.09 -1.18
C TRP A 237 -0.96 16.41 -0.51
N LYS A 238 -2.12 16.98 -0.85
CA LYS A 238 -2.62 18.19 -0.20
C LYS A 238 -3.24 17.88 1.17
N VAL A 239 -4.05 16.83 1.27
CA VAL A 239 -4.78 16.49 2.51
C VAL A 239 -3.91 15.73 3.52
N VAL A 240 -2.90 15.00 3.07
CA VAL A 240 -1.97 14.22 3.90
C VAL A 240 -0.53 14.54 3.49
N PRO A 241 0.04 15.66 3.98
CA PRO A 241 1.39 16.12 3.59
C PRO A 241 2.51 15.10 3.80
N ARG A 242 2.33 14.13 4.70
CA ARG A 242 3.27 13.04 4.95
C ARG A 242 3.57 12.20 3.71
N PHE A 243 2.60 12.04 2.80
CA PHE A 243 2.79 11.30 1.55
C PHE A 243 3.20 12.18 0.38
N ARG A 244 3.43 13.49 0.59
CA ARG A 244 3.75 14.43 -0.48
C ARG A 244 5.05 14.03 -1.17
N GLY A 245 5.01 14.03 -2.51
CA GLY A 245 6.14 13.70 -3.35
C GLY A 245 6.21 12.21 -3.68
N TYR A 246 7.38 11.75 -4.08
CA TYR A 246 7.61 10.40 -4.61
C TYR A 246 8.49 9.57 -3.70
N GLN A 247 8.37 9.74 -2.38
CA GLN A 247 9.08 8.87 -1.43
C GLN A 247 8.40 7.50 -1.35
N GLN A 248 9.18 6.48 -0.98
CA GLN A 248 8.61 5.17 -0.67
C GLN A 248 7.97 5.22 0.72
N HIS A 249 6.74 4.75 0.82
CA HIS A 249 5.98 4.71 2.07
C HIS A 249 5.44 3.31 2.36
N ASP A 250 5.01 3.15 3.60
CA ASP A 250 4.40 1.93 4.10
C ASP A 250 2.92 1.85 3.63
N ALA A 251 2.55 0.74 2.98
CA ALA A 251 1.21 0.60 2.43
C ALA A 251 0.11 0.48 3.51
N HIS A 252 0.44 -0.04 4.69
CA HIS A 252 -0.51 -0.12 5.80
C HIS A 252 -0.79 1.28 6.36
N GLU A 253 0.25 2.09 6.52
CA GLU A 253 0.12 3.50 6.91
C GLU A 253 -0.74 4.28 5.90
N PHE A 254 -0.47 4.13 4.59
CA PHE A 254 -1.28 4.77 3.55
C PHE A 254 -2.76 4.37 3.62
N MET A 255 -3.05 3.07 3.79
CA MET A 255 -4.40 2.57 3.91
C MET A 255 -5.15 3.21 5.09
N HIS A 256 -4.50 3.33 6.25
CA HIS A 256 -5.10 3.98 7.42
C HIS A 256 -5.46 5.43 7.15
N TYR A 257 -4.52 6.22 6.66
CA TYR A 257 -4.77 7.62 6.34
C TYR A 257 -5.85 7.79 5.26
N LEU A 258 -5.87 6.92 4.25
CA LEU A 258 -6.89 6.95 3.21
C LEU A 258 -8.28 6.68 3.80
N LEU A 259 -8.46 5.59 4.55
CA LEU A 259 -9.75 5.21 5.13
C LEU A 259 -10.23 6.22 6.17
N ASP A 260 -9.34 6.74 7.02
CA ASP A 260 -9.66 7.77 8.02
C ASP A 260 -10.08 9.10 7.36
N ARG A 261 -9.37 9.51 6.30
CA ARG A 261 -9.73 10.71 5.56
C ARG A 261 -11.06 10.57 4.83
N VAL A 262 -11.30 9.42 4.19
CA VAL A 262 -12.60 9.11 3.57
C VAL A 262 -13.71 9.12 4.61
N HIS A 263 -13.49 8.50 5.78
CA HIS A 263 -14.45 8.50 6.88
C HIS A 263 -14.77 9.94 7.33
N THR A 264 -13.74 10.74 7.58
CA THR A 264 -13.88 12.13 8.03
C THR A 264 -14.60 13.01 7.02
N GLU A 265 -14.26 12.92 5.73
CA GLU A 265 -14.94 13.70 4.69
C GLU A 265 -16.40 13.27 4.53
N LEU A 266 -16.71 11.96 4.60
CA LEU A 266 -18.09 11.49 4.55
C LEU A 266 -18.92 12.05 5.72
N LEU A 267 -18.38 12.08 6.93
CA LEU A 267 -19.06 12.66 8.10
C LEU A 267 -19.37 14.15 7.95
N GLN A 268 -18.62 14.89 7.12
CA GLN A 268 -18.84 16.32 6.86
C GLN A 268 -19.92 16.57 5.81
N THR A 269 -20.31 15.56 5.04
CA THR A 269 -21.41 15.68 4.07
C THR A 269 -22.76 15.70 4.79
N LYS A 270 -23.75 16.40 4.21
CA LYS A 270 -25.12 16.49 4.77
C LYS A 270 -25.74 15.11 5.05
N HIS A 271 -25.39 14.13 4.22
CA HIS A 271 -25.79 12.72 4.28
C HIS A 271 -25.51 12.03 5.63
N TYR A 272 -24.49 12.49 6.36
CA TYR A 272 -24.00 11.85 7.58
C TYR A 272 -24.13 12.71 8.84
N SER A 273 -24.72 13.90 8.74
CA SER A 273 -24.74 14.89 9.84
C SER A 273 -25.33 14.41 11.17
N LEU A 274 -26.14 13.33 11.15
CA LEU A 274 -26.79 12.75 12.33
C LEU A 274 -26.17 11.43 12.82
N SER A 275 -25.18 10.87 12.13
CA SER A 275 -24.57 9.58 12.48
C SER A 275 -23.04 9.67 12.57
N LYS A 276 -22.45 8.99 13.56
CA LYS A 276 -21.00 8.82 13.65
C LYS A 276 -20.47 7.68 12.77
N GLU A 277 -21.35 6.98 12.06
CA GLU A 277 -21.00 5.82 11.24
C GLU A 277 -21.05 6.14 9.75
N THR A 278 -20.07 5.65 9.01
CA THR A 278 -20.00 5.76 7.55
C THR A 278 -19.84 4.38 6.94
N ILE A 279 -19.78 4.31 5.61
CA ILE A 279 -19.44 3.05 4.92
C ILE A 279 -18.12 2.44 5.42
N ILE A 280 -17.15 3.25 5.85
CA ILE A 280 -15.86 2.77 6.33
C ILE A 280 -16.03 1.94 7.60
N SER A 281 -16.75 2.48 8.60
CA SER A 281 -17.07 1.76 9.83
C SER A 281 -18.06 0.61 9.59
N GLY A 282 -19.00 0.73 8.64
CA GLY A 282 -19.92 -0.35 8.29
C GLY A 282 -19.26 -1.55 7.58
N ILE A 283 -18.16 -1.32 6.85
CA ILE A 283 -17.42 -2.37 6.15
C ILE A 283 -16.29 -2.94 7.01
N PHE A 284 -15.42 -2.08 7.54
CA PHE A 284 -14.18 -2.47 8.22
C PHE A 284 -14.26 -2.37 9.75
N GLY A 285 -15.29 -1.70 10.28
CA GLY A 285 -15.43 -1.47 11.72
C GLY A 285 -15.71 -2.74 12.50
N GLY A 286 -14.84 -3.02 13.47
CA GLY A 286 -15.08 -3.99 14.53
C GLY A 286 -14.85 -3.37 15.91
N GLN A 287 -15.06 -4.16 16.95
CA GLN A 287 -14.88 -3.74 18.34
C GLN A 287 -14.00 -4.73 19.10
N LEU A 288 -12.98 -4.21 19.79
CA LEU A 288 -12.10 -4.93 20.70
C LEU A 288 -12.42 -4.54 22.14
N ARG A 289 -12.07 -5.43 23.07
CA ARG A 289 -11.94 -5.13 24.48
C ARG A 289 -10.54 -5.47 24.96
N SER A 290 -9.85 -4.50 25.56
CA SER A 290 -8.59 -4.73 26.26
C SER A 290 -8.83 -4.86 27.76
N ASP A 291 -8.37 -5.95 28.34
CA ASP A 291 -8.34 -6.18 29.78
C ASP A 291 -6.90 -6.03 30.29
N VAL A 292 -6.67 -5.10 31.20
CA VAL A 292 -5.38 -4.91 31.88
C VAL A 292 -5.52 -5.34 33.34
N THR A 293 -4.81 -6.39 33.74
CA THR A 293 -4.88 -6.93 35.11
C THR A 293 -3.61 -6.58 35.86
N CYS A 294 -3.76 -5.85 36.98
CA CYS A 294 -2.66 -5.54 37.87
C CYS A 294 -2.21 -6.80 38.63
N LEU A 295 -0.95 -7.20 38.50
CA LEU A 295 -0.42 -8.41 39.14
C LEU A 295 -0.21 -8.25 40.65
N LYS A 296 -0.23 -7.01 41.17
CA LYS A 296 -0.07 -6.74 42.60
C LYS A 296 -1.37 -6.88 43.40
N CYS A 297 -2.49 -6.39 42.86
CA CYS A 297 -3.77 -6.32 43.60
C CYS A 297 -4.93 -7.03 42.89
N GLY A 298 -4.72 -7.59 41.71
CA GLY A 298 -5.76 -8.28 40.93
C GLY A 298 -6.79 -7.36 40.26
N ASN A 299 -6.71 -6.03 40.44
CA ASN A 299 -7.66 -5.10 39.79
C ASN A 299 -7.58 -5.19 38.27
N VAL A 300 -8.73 -5.37 37.62
CA VAL A 300 -8.87 -5.45 36.16
C VAL A 300 -9.46 -4.15 35.62
N SER A 301 -8.72 -3.48 34.74
CA SER A 301 -9.21 -2.36 33.94
C SER A 301 -9.67 -2.87 32.58
N LYS A 302 -10.88 -2.49 32.16
CA LYS A 302 -11.50 -2.92 30.89
C LYS A 302 -11.73 -1.70 30.03
N LYS A 303 -11.34 -1.76 28.76
CA LYS A 303 -11.57 -0.70 27.78
C LYS A 303 -12.04 -1.28 26.47
N GLU A 304 -13.10 -0.72 25.91
CA GLU A 304 -13.60 -1.07 24.59
C GLU A 304 -13.09 -0.07 23.55
N GLU A 305 -12.61 -0.57 22.42
CA GLU A 305 -11.99 0.23 21.37
C GLU A 305 -12.46 -0.25 19.99
N ALA A 306 -12.81 0.68 19.11
CA ALA A 306 -13.11 0.35 17.72
C ALA A 306 -11.82 0.08 16.93
N PHE A 307 -11.90 -0.76 15.90
CA PHE A 307 -10.78 -1.02 14.98
C PHE A 307 -11.26 -1.10 13.54
N LEU A 308 -10.35 -0.81 12.59
CA LEU A 308 -10.55 -1.02 11.15
C LEU A 308 -9.70 -2.18 10.60
N ASP A 309 -8.62 -2.53 11.31
CA ASP A 309 -7.75 -3.68 11.03
C ASP A 309 -7.20 -4.27 12.34
N LEU A 310 -6.63 -5.48 12.23
CA LEU A 310 -5.85 -6.10 13.28
C LEU A 310 -4.39 -6.22 12.83
N SER A 311 -3.50 -5.52 13.53
CA SER A 311 -2.06 -5.60 13.31
C SER A 311 -1.46 -6.73 14.16
N LEU A 312 -1.11 -7.84 13.51
CA LEU A 312 -0.70 -9.10 14.12
C LEU A 312 0.82 -9.21 14.18
N ASP A 313 1.32 -9.59 15.36
CA ASP A 313 2.71 -9.97 15.52
C ASP A 313 2.97 -11.34 14.91
N ILE A 314 4.04 -11.42 14.11
CA ILE A 314 4.54 -12.70 13.61
C ILE A 314 5.39 -13.31 14.72
N PRO A 315 5.03 -14.49 15.28
CA PRO A 315 5.82 -15.15 16.28
C PRO A 315 7.24 -15.35 15.76
N LEU A 316 8.23 -14.83 16.49
CA LEU A 316 9.62 -15.17 16.21
C LEU A 316 9.75 -16.67 16.44
N ARG A 317 10.22 -17.41 15.44
CA ARG A 317 10.71 -18.76 15.69
C ARG A 317 11.76 -18.60 16.78
N ALA A 318 11.50 -19.14 17.97
CA ALA A 318 12.54 -19.29 18.95
C ALA A 318 13.65 -20.05 18.23
N HIS A 319 14.78 -19.39 17.97
CA HIS A 319 16.05 -20.10 18.04
C HIS A 319 15.99 -20.74 19.41
N HIS A 320 15.79 -22.06 19.45
CA HIS A 320 15.75 -22.80 20.71
C HIS A 320 16.90 -22.30 21.57
N SER A 321 16.50 -21.79 22.73
CA SER A 321 17.31 -21.56 23.91
C SER A 321 18.53 -22.47 23.92
N LYS A 322 19.72 -21.87 23.94
CA LYS A 322 20.94 -22.57 24.34
C LYS A 322 20.94 -22.96 25.84
N ASN A 323 19.87 -22.68 26.60
CA ASN A 323 19.79 -22.94 28.04
C ASN A 323 18.52 -23.72 28.43
N SER A 324 18.33 -24.92 27.88
CA SER A 324 17.45 -25.93 28.49
C SER A 324 18.02 -27.32 28.24
N ALA A 325 19.01 -27.70 29.05
CA ALA A 325 19.48 -29.07 29.16
C ALA A 325 18.45 -29.91 29.93
N ALA A 326 17.37 -30.34 29.27
CA ALA A 326 16.57 -31.49 29.69
C ALA A 326 15.59 -31.87 28.55
N ASN A 327 15.62 -33.14 28.15
CA ASN A 327 14.81 -33.82 27.12
C ASN A 327 15.26 -33.74 25.65
N LYS A 328 16.25 -34.57 25.33
CA LYS A 328 16.48 -35.15 24.00
C LYS A 328 15.41 -36.24 23.74
N ASN A 329 14.29 -35.92 23.08
CA ASN A 329 13.51 -36.89 22.30
C ASN A 329 12.29 -36.30 21.53
N HIS A 330 12.45 -35.17 20.85
CA HIS A 330 11.51 -34.84 19.76
C HIS A 330 12.25 -34.34 18.53
N LYS A 331 12.05 -35.06 17.42
CA LYS A 331 12.57 -34.78 16.10
C LYS A 331 12.25 -33.33 15.71
N ASN A 332 13.28 -32.66 15.21
CA ASN A 332 13.33 -31.27 14.79
C ASN A 332 12.45 -31.02 13.55
N GLN A 333 11.11 -31.03 13.70
CA GLN A 333 10.19 -30.56 12.66
C GLN A 333 10.08 -29.03 12.77
N SER A 334 10.58 -28.29 11.78
CA SER A 334 10.38 -26.84 11.72
C SER A 334 8.88 -26.56 11.58
N LYS A 335 8.21 -26.21 12.68
CA LYS A 335 6.79 -25.87 12.65
C LYS A 335 6.56 -24.69 11.68
N VAL A 336 5.67 -24.89 10.71
CA VAL A 336 5.20 -23.83 9.80
C VAL A 336 4.44 -22.80 10.64
N CYS A 337 4.66 -21.50 10.41
CA CYS A 337 3.88 -20.46 11.07
C CYS A 337 2.58 -20.27 10.29
N HIS A 338 1.44 -20.44 10.95
CA HIS A 338 0.11 -20.21 10.38
C HIS A 338 -0.44 -18.86 10.82
N LEU A 339 -1.32 -18.27 10.01
CA LEU A 339 -2.04 -17.05 10.37
C LEU A 339 -2.83 -17.21 11.68
N THR A 340 -3.34 -18.41 11.95
CA THR A 340 -3.99 -18.76 13.21
C THR A 340 -3.05 -18.67 14.41
N ASP A 341 -1.75 -18.94 14.25
CA ASP A 341 -0.77 -18.73 15.32
C ASP A 341 -0.64 -17.23 15.66
N CYS A 342 -0.65 -16.36 14.64
CA CYS A 342 -0.60 -14.91 14.82
C CYS A 342 -1.88 -14.38 15.49
N LEU A 343 -3.05 -14.87 15.08
CA LEU A 343 -4.35 -14.50 15.67
C LEU A 343 -4.47 -15.00 17.11
N GLN A 344 -4.01 -16.22 17.39
CA GLN A 344 -3.97 -16.77 18.72
C GLN A 344 -3.07 -15.94 19.63
N ARG A 345 -1.86 -15.59 19.18
CA ARG A 345 -0.93 -14.73 19.94
C ARG A 345 -1.51 -13.33 20.21
N PHE A 346 -2.37 -12.83 19.32
CA PHE A 346 -3.03 -11.52 19.48
C PHE A 346 -4.05 -11.51 20.64
N VAL A 347 -4.77 -12.60 20.87
CA VAL A 347 -5.76 -12.72 21.96
C VAL A 347 -5.21 -13.38 23.23
N GLU A 348 -3.95 -13.82 23.21
CA GLU A 348 -3.28 -14.37 24.38
C GLU A 348 -3.01 -13.30 25.43
N VAL A 349 -2.93 -13.74 26.69
CA VAL A 349 -2.50 -12.88 27.79
C VAL A 349 -1.01 -12.62 27.63
N GLU A 350 -0.62 -11.35 27.61
CA GLU A 350 0.78 -10.95 27.61
C GLU A 350 1.15 -10.17 28.86
N ASN A 351 2.40 -10.32 29.31
CA ASN A 351 2.95 -9.49 30.36
C ASN A 351 3.45 -8.19 29.75
N LEU A 352 3.06 -7.06 30.33
CA LEU A 352 3.56 -5.75 29.90
C LEU A 352 5.00 -5.55 30.37
N ASP A 353 5.84 -5.06 29.47
CA ASP A 353 7.20 -4.67 29.79
C ASP A 353 7.24 -3.53 30.81
N ALA A 354 8.37 -3.36 31.49
CA ALA A 354 8.52 -2.31 32.51
C ALA A 354 8.24 -0.89 31.98
N SER A 355 8.56 -0.64 30.71
CA SER A 355 8.23 0.61 30.01
C SER A 355 6.73 0.80 29.81
N GLU A 356 5.94 -0.28 29.78
CA GLU A 356 4.50 -0.30 29.48
C GLU A 356 3.63 -0.56 30.71
N TRP A 357 4.21 -0.69 31.91
CA TRP A 357 3.44 -0.89 33.14
C TRP A 357 2.35 0.17 33.31
N TYR A 358 1.13 -0.31 33.51
CA TYR A 358 -0.07 0.48 33.72
C TYR A 358 -0.09 1.08 35.13
N THR A 359 -0.58 2.32 35.25
CA THR A 359 -0.83 2.98 36.54
C THR A 359 -2.11 2.41 37.14
N CYS A 360 -1.97 1.54 38.13
CA CYS A 360 -3.11 0.86 38.74
C CYS A 360 -4.00 1.85 39.51
N ASN A 361 -5.30 1.88 39.20
CA ASN A 361 -6.28 2.73 39.88
C ASN A 361 -6.42 2.42 41.38
N ASN A 362 -6.15 1.19 41.82
CA ASN A 362 -6.19 0.80 43.23
C ASN A 362 -4.86 1.09 43.93
N CYS A 363 -3.72 0.70 43.34
CA CYS A 363 -2.40 0.92 43.95
C CYS A 363 -1.86 2.35 43.80
N LYS A 364 -2.48 3.18 42.95
CA LYS A 364 -2.09 4.56 42.61
C LYS A 364 -0.64 4.72 42.12
N LYS A 365 -0.04 3.65 41.59
CA LYS A 365 1.35 3.60 41.08
C LYS A 365 1.44 2.67 39.87
N ARG A 366 2.51 2.79 39.08
CA ARG A 366 2.83 1.84 38.00
C ARG A 366 3.09 0.46 38.59
N GLN A 367 2.43 -0.56 38.07
CA GLN A 367 2.57 -1.94 38.55
C GLN A 367 2.78 -2.90 37.38
N PRO A 368 3.54 -4.00 37.62
CA PRO A 368 3.53 -5.15 36.72
C PRO A 368 2.08 -5.56 36.44
N SER A 369 1.75 -5.64 35.16
CA SER A 369 0.38 -5.86 34.70
C SER A 369 0.39 -6.78 33.49
N THR A 370 -0.66 -7.58 33.35
CA THR A 370 -0.92 -8.31 32.11
C THR A 370 -1.93 -7.56 31.25
N LYS A 371 -1.87 -7.78 29.94
CA LYS A 371 -2.84 -7.27 28.97
C LYS A 371 -3.39 -8.43 28.16
N LYS A 372 -4.69 -8.40 27.87
CA LYS A 372 -5.36 -9.35 26.99
C LYS A 372 -6.34 -8.63 26.09
N PHE A 373 -6.38 -8.98 24.81
CA PHE A 373 -7.41 -8.52 23.89
C PHE A 373 -8.50 -9.58 23.70
N TRP A 374 -9.72 -9.09 23.52
CA TRP A 374 -10.86 -9.87 23.09
C TRP A 374 -11.54 -9.20 21.91
N ILE A 375 -12.00 -10.00 20.95
CA ILE A 375 -12.84 -9.49 19.87
C ILE A 375 -14.30 -9.53 20.34
N LEU A 376 -14.96 -8.37 20.39
CA LEU A 376 -16.37 -8.25 20.71
C LEU A 376 -17.24 -8.33 19.46
N GLN A 377 -16.84 -7.60 18.41
CA GLN A 377 -17.56 -7.52 17.15
C GLN A 377 -16.57 -7.60 15.98
N LEU A 378 -16.91 -8.42 14.99
CA LEU A 378 -16.13 -8.56 13.75
C LEU A 378 -16.77 -7.77 12.59
N PRO A 379 -15.93 -7.22 11.69
CA PRO A 379 -16.38 -6.44 10.53
C PRO A 379 -16.89 -7.31 9.38
N ASN A 380 -17.51 -6.68 8.37
CA ASN A 380 -17.86 -7.34 7.11
C ASN A 380 -16.63 -7.66 6.26
N VAL A 381 -15.62 -6.79 6.31
CA VAL A 381 -14.28 -7.03 5.75
C VAL A 381 -13.26 -6.96 6.88
N LEU A 382 -12.66 -8.10 7.19
CA LEU A 382 -11.58 -8.21 8.16
C LEU A 382 -10.25 -7.89 7.48
N CYS A 383 -9.63 -6.78 7.88
CA CYS A 383 -8.29 -6.42 7.45
C CYS A 383 -7.26 -6.93 8.47
N LEU A 384 -6.32 -7.75 8.03
CA LEU A 384 -5.23 -8.28 8.86
C LEU A 384 -3.89 -7.78 8.32
N HIS A 385 -3.17 -7.02 9.14
CA HIS A 385 -1.81 -6.56 8.84
C HIS A 385 -0.79 -7.43 9.58
N LEU A 386 0.15 -8.03 8.85
CA LEU A 386 1.26 -8.75 9.46
C LEU A 386 2.41 -7.79 9.70
N LYS A 387 2.80 -7.58 10.98
CA LYS A 387 3.88 -6.67 11.40
C LYS A 387 5.26 -7.18 10.94
N ARG A 388 5.53 -7.00 9.64
CA ARG A 388 6.76 -7.44 8.99
C ARG A 388 7.94 -6.50 9.18
N PHE A 389 7.76 -5.33 9.79
CA PHE A 389 8.86 -4.41 10.04
C PHE A 389 8.97 -4.14 11.53
N ARG A 390 10.13 -4.46 12.11
CA ARG A 390 10.39 -4.31 13.54
C ARG A 390 11.66 -3.50 13.75
N TYR A 391 11.66 -2.64 14.77
CA TYR A 391 12.87 -2.00 15.23
C TYR A 391 13.66 -2.96 16.13
N ASN A 392 14.96 -3.03 15.89
CA ASN A 392 15.91 -3.67 16.80
C ASN A 392 17.05 -2.68 17.09
N GLN A 393 18.01 -3.11 17.92
CA GLN A 393 19.17 -2.28 18.29
C GLN A 393 20.03 -1.82 17.09
N HIS A 394 19.92 -2.51 15.94
CA HIS A 394 20.67 -2.23 14.71
C HIS A 394 19.82 -1.51 13.64
N GLY A 395 18.60 -1.07 13.99
CA GLY A 395 17.68 -0.36 13.10
C GLY A 395 16.42 -1.14 12.73
N ARG A 396 15.71 -0.68 11.69
CA ARG A 396 14.45 -1.30 11.22
C ARG A 396 14.78 -2.50 10.32
N THR A 397 14.27 -3.67 10.68
CA THR A 397 14.50 -4.93 9.94
C THR A 397 13.18 -5.54 9.46
N LYS A 398 13.24 -6.25 8.32
CA LYS A 398 12.10 -6.97 7.74
C LYS A 398 12.05 -8.41 8.25
N VAL A 399 10.91 -8.80 8.80
CA VAL A 399 10.56 -10.18 9.18
C VAL A 399 10.09 -10.92 7.93
N ASP A 400 11.01 -11.71 7.39
CA ASP A 400 10.81 -12.45 6.14
C ASP A 400 10.16 -13.83 6.35
N THR A 401 9.77 -14.16 7.59
CA THR A 401 9.08 -15.39 7.95
C THR A 401 7.83 -15.60 7.09
N PHE A 402 7.76 -16.76 6.44
CA PHE A 402 6.57 -17.19 5.72
C PHE A 402 5.45 -17.52 6.71
N VAL A 403 4.26 -16.95 6.47
CA VAL A 403 3.06 -17.17 7.28
C VAL A 403 2.02 -17.79 6.35
N LYS A 404 1.64 -19.04 6.61
CA LYS A 404 0.62 -19.74 5.83
C LYS A 404 -0.76 -19.21 6.23
N PHE A 405 -1.53 -18.73 5.27
CA PHE A 405 -2.89 -18.24 5.47
C PHE A 405 -3.89 -19.01 4.59
N PRO A 406 -5.12 -19.25 5.05
CA PRO A 406 -6.14 -19.93 4.26
C PRO A 406 -6.76 -18.98 3.22
N VAL A 407 -6.96 -19.43 1.98
CA VAL A 407 -7.68 -18.63 0.95
C VAL A 407 -9.18 -18.64 1.20
N GLN A 408 -9.72 -19.73 1.76
CA GLN A 408 -11.14 -19.90 2.06
C GLN A 408 -11.31 -20.35 3.50
N GLU A 409 -12.47 -20.06 4.07
CA GLU A 409 -12.91 -20.55 5.37
C GLU A 409 -12.02 -20.20 6.58
N LEU A 410 -11.50 -18.96 6.63
CA LEU A 410 -10.91 -18.44 7.86
C LEU A 410 -11.98 -18.30 8.95
N ASN A 411 -11.95 -19.19 9.93
CA ASN A 411 -12.89 -19.22 11.04
C ASN A 411 -12.40 -18.35 12.21
N MET A 412 -13.16 -17.30 12.54
CA MET A 412 -12.81 -16.36 13.60
C MET A 412 -13.49 -16.63 14.95
N ASN A 413 -14.41 -17.61 15.03
CA ASN A 413 -15.24 -17.86 16.23
C ASN A 413 -14.43 -18.05 17.52
N SER A 414 -13.24 -18.66 17.41
CA SER A 414 -12.39 -18.99 18.58
C SER A 414 -11.77 -17.76 19.25
N TYR A 415 -11.76 -16.61 18.57
CA TYR A 415 -11.12 -15.38 19.05
C TYR A 415 -12.11 -14.38 19.65
N LEU A 416 -13.43 -14.67 19.59
CA LEU A 416 -14.46 -13.81 20.17
C LEU A 416 -14.56 -14.01 21.69
N LEU A 417 -14.94 -12.93 22.39
CA LEU A 417 -15.32 -13.00 23.80
C LEU A 417 -16.57 -13.87 23.95
N LYS A 418 -16.46 -14.95 24.73
CA LYS A 418 -17.62 -15.77 25.13
C LYS A 418 -18.18 -15.23 26.45
N LEU A 419 -19.35 -14.60 26.42
CA LEU A 419 -20.00 -14.08 27.63
C LEU A 419 -20.75 -15.21 28.38
N PRO A 420 -20.61 -15.32 29.72
CA PRO A 420 -21.40 -16.26 30.52
C PRO A 420 -22.90 -15.92 30.44
N GLY A 421 -23.75 -16.92 30.22
CA GLY A 421 -25.21 -16.75 30.24
C GLY A 421 -25.85 -16.38 28.89
N GLN A 422 -25.07 -16.07 27.85
CA GLN A 422 -25.57 -16.24 26.49
C GLN A 422 -25.74 -17.74 26.25
N LYS A 423 -26.97 -18.26 26.42
CA LYS A 423 -27.39 -19.45 25.70
C LYS A 423 -26.91 -19.22 24.27
N SER A 424 -26.22 -20.18 23.68
CA SER A 424 -26.01 -20.15 22.23
C SER A 424 -27.41 -20.14 21.62
N HIS A 425 -28.01 -18.96 21.44
CA HIS A 425 -28.81 -18.74 20.25
C HIS A 425 -27.92 -19.34 19.17
N ARG A 426 -28.48 -20.25 18.37
CA ARG A 426 -27.82 -20.84 17.20
C ARG A 426 -27.47 -19.70 16.22
N MET A 427 -26.63 -18.74 16.63
CA MET A 427 -25.80 -17.92 15.77
C MET A 427 -25.01 -18.96 15.02
N SER A 428 -25.43 -19.14 13.77
CA SER A 428 -24.84 -20.10 12.86
C SER A 428 -23.34 -20.08 13.04
N THR A 429 -22.72 -21.23 13.31
CA THR A 429 -21.26 -21.36 13.36
C THR A 429 -20.59 -20.87 12.07
N LYS A 430 -21.37 -20.73 10.99
CA LYS A 430 -20.98 -20.10 9.72
C LYS A 430 -20.94 -18.57 9.74
N ALA A 431 -21.44 -17.93 10.79
CA ALA A 431 -21.55 -16.47 10.84
C ALA A 431 -20.19 -15.79 10.79
N HIS A 432 -19.12 -16.36 11.33
CA HIS A 432 -17.80 -15.69 11.41
C HIS A 432 -16.74 -16.39 10.55
N ILE A 433 -17.16 -16.91 9.39
CA ILE A 433 -16.29 -17.51 8.38
C ILE A 433 -16.01 -16.47 7.28
N TYR A 434 -14.74 -16.36 6.90
CA TYR A 434 -14.28 -15.39 5.91
C TYR A 434 -13.48 -16.07 4.79
N ASP A 435 -13.58 -15.51 3.59
CA ASP A 435 -12.74 -15.88 2.45
C ASP A 435 -11.81 -14.72 2.08
N LEU A 436 -10.60 -15.03 1.64
CA LEU A 436 -9.64 -14.05 1.18
C LEU A 436 -10.15 -13.37 -0.09
N ALA A 437 -10.19 -12.05 -0.08
CA ALA A 437 -10.59 -11.23 -1.21
C ALA A 437 -9.40 -10.53 -1.88
N ALA A 438 -8.41 -10.11 -1.09
CA ALA A 438 -7.18 -9.52 -1.58
C ALA A 438 -6.01 -9.74 -0.61
N VAL A 439 -4.79 -9.79 -1.15
CA VAL A 439 -3.55 -9.80 -0.36
C VAL A 439 -2.52 -8.88 -0.99
N VAL A 440 -2.03 -7.94 -0.20
CA VAL A 440 -0.91 -7.05 -0.52
C VAL A 440 0.37 -7.77 -0.15
N VAL A 441 1.38 -7.68 -1.01
CA VAL A 441 2.71 -8.27 -0.81
C VAL A 441 3.77 -7.18 -0.93
N HIS A 442 4.71 -7.17 0.00
CA HIS A 442 5.90 -6.33 -0.08
C HIS A 442 7.11 -7.15 -0.55
N HIS A 443 7.66 -6.80 -1.70
CA HIS A 443 8.91 -7.35 -2.25
C HIS A 443 10.09 -6.50 -1.82
N GLY A 444 11.25 -7.11 -1.62
CA GLY A 444 12.47 -6.42 -1.17
C GLY A 444 13.00 -6.98 0.16
N SER A 445 14.30 -6.83 0.38
CA SER A 445 15.00 -7.36 1.55
C SER A 445 15.05 -6.37 2.73
N GLY A 446 14.87 -5.07 2.47
CA GLY A 446 14.99 -4.01 3.47
C GLY A 446 13.65 -3.45 3.96
N ALA A 447 13.72 -2.63 5.01
CA ALA A 447 12.60 -1.84 5.52
C ALA A 447 12.54 -0.42 4.94
N GLY A 448 13.61 0.02 4.26
CA GLY A 448 13.72 1.34 3.64
C GLY A 448 13.58 1.33 2.11
N SER A 449 13.45 0.15 1.49
CA SER A 449 13.15 0.04 0.08
C SER A 449 12.45 -1.27 -0.28
N GLY A 450 11.53 -1.18 -1.25
CA GLY A 450 10.88 -2.34 -1.83
C GLY A 450 9.80 -1.98 -2.83
N HIS A 451 8.96 -2.95 -3.15
CA HIS A 451 7.90 -2.83 -4.14
C HIS A 451 6.63 -3.52 -3.67
N TYR A 452 5.48 -2.87 -3.81
CA TYR A 452 4.20 -3.44 -3.42
C TYR A 452 3.44 -3.95 -4.64
N THR A 453 2.89 -5.16 -4.52
CA THR A 453 1.94 -5.73 -5.48
C THR A 453 0.73 -6.26 -4.74
N THR A 454 -0.38 -6.46 -5.44
CA THR A 454 -1.61 -7.00 -4.86
C THR A 454 -2.14 -8.16 -5.67
N TYR A 455 -2.53 -9.22 -5.00
CA TYR A 455 -3.41 -10.23 -5.58
C TYR A 455 -4.84 -9.95 -5.13
N ALA A 456 -5.80 -9.87 -6.03
CA ALA A 456 -7.20 -9.66 -5.68
C ALA A 456 -8.15 -10.44 -6.58
N ARG A 457 -9.31 -10.80 -6.04
CA ARG A 457 -10.36 -11.50 -6.77
C ARG A 457 -11.24 -10.49 -7.50
N HIS A 458 -11.25 -10.55 -8.82
CA HIS A 458 -12.03 -9.70 -9.72
C HIS A 458 -12.94 -10.56 -10.59
N GLU A 459 -14.26 -10.32 -10.57
CA GLU A 459 -15.27 -11.13 -11.27
C GLU A 459 -15.09 -12.65 -11.10
N GLY A 460 -14.73 -13.09 -9.88
CA GLY A 460 -14.57 -14.51 -9.56
C GLY A 460 -13.21 -15.13 -9.93
N SER A 461 -12.36 -14.42 -10.67
CA SER A 461 -10.99 -14.87 -11.00
C SER A 461 -9.93 -14.11 -10.21
N TRP A 462 -8.79 -14.74 -9.96
CA TRP A 462 -7.67 -14.09 -9.28
C TRP A 462 -6.76 -13.37 -10.27
N TYR A 463 -6.36 -12.16 -9.91
CA TYR A 463 -5.42 -11.35 -10.68
C TYR A 463 -4.29 -10.85 -9.79
N ASN A 464 -3.10 -10.75 -10.37
CA ASN A 464 -1.96 -10.04 -9.82
C ASN A 464 -1.89 -8.64 -10.45
N PHE A 465 -1.99 -7.63 -9.61
CA PHE A 465 -1.88 -6.22 -9.93
C PHE A 465 -0.49 -5.72 -9.54
N ASN A 466 0.31 -5.44 -10.56
CA ASN A 466 1.65 -4.90 -10.44
C ASN A 466 1.73 -3.59 -11.23
N ASP A 467 1.27 -2.51 -10.60
CA ASP A 467 1.10 -1.21 -11.23
C ASP A 467 0.29 -1.32 -12.54
N SER A 468 0.90 -0.92 -13.68
CA SER A 468 0.26 -0.97 -15.00
C SER A 468 0.00 -2.39 -15.50
N THR A 469 0.70 -3.37 -14.93
CA THR A 469 0.66 -4.77 -15.39
C THR A 469 -0.37 -5.53 -14.58
N VAL A 470 -1.35 -6.10 -15.28
CA VAL A 470 -2.33 -7.01 -14.69
C VAL A 470 -2.22 -8.38 -15.34
N SER A 471 -2.14 -9.42 -14.52
CA SER A 471 -1.99 -10.80 -14.99
C SER A 471 -2.93 -11.73 -14.22
N VAL A 472 -3.55 -12.69 -14.92
CA VAL A 472 -4.36 -13.74 -14.28
C VAL A 472 -3.44 -14.62 -13.42
N THR A 473 -3.92 -15.07 -12.27
CA THR A 473 -3.19 -15.98 -11.39
C THR A 473 -4.12 -17.04 -10.76
N ASN A 474 -3.55 -17.93 -9.95
CA ASN A 474 -4.26 -19.02 -9.28
C ASN A 474 -3.99 -19.02 -7.76
N GLU A 475 -4.82 -19.75 -7.02
CA GLU A 475 -4.74 -19.85 -5.56
C GLU A 475 -3.41 -20.45 -5.08
N ASP A 476 -2.82 -21.36 -5.86
CA ASP A 476 -1.50 -21.92 -5.59
C ASP A 476 -0.40 -20.86 -5.50
N THR A 477 -0.44 -19.86 -6.39
CA THR A 477 0.53 -18.75 -6.38
C THR A 477 0.30 -17.85 -5.17
N ILE A 478 -0.97 -17.61 -4.83
CA ILE A 478 -1.38 -16.76 -3.72
C ILE A 478 -0.96 -17.37 -2.38
N THR A 479 -1.21 -18.66 -2.18
CA THR A 479 -0.86 -19.38 -0.93
C THR A 479 0.65 -19.45 -0.67
N ARG A 480 1.49 -19.25 -1.70
CA ARG A 480 2.96 -19.20 -1.58
C ARG A 480 3.50 -17.79 -1.35
N CYS A 481 2.67 -16.75 -1.38
CA CYS A 481 3.13 -15.38 -1.24
C CYS A 481 3.39 -15.00 0.23
N LYS A 482 4.26 -14.01 0.46
CA LYS A 482 4.52 -13.44 1.79
C LYS A 482 3.55 -12.30 2.05
N GLY A 483 2.29 -12.64 2.35
CA GLY A 483 1.24 -11.66 2.60
C GLY A 483 1.67 -10.61 3.63
N TYR A 484 1.37 -9.35 3.36
CA TYR A 484 1.67 -8.21 4.22
C TYR A 484 0.39 -7.62 4.81
N ILE A 485 -0.62 -7.36 3.96
CA ILE A 485 -1.98 -7.01 4.37
C ILE A 485 -2.92 -8.01 3.70
N LEU A 486 -3.83 -8.61 4.47
CA LEU A 486 -4.83 -9.56 3.98
C LEU A 486 -6.23 -8.99 4.21
N PHE A 487 -7.03 -8.93 3.16
CA PHE A 487 -8.43 -8.54 3.22
C PHE A 487 -9.30 -9.77 3.09
N TYR A 488 -10.06 -10.06 4.14
CA TYR A 488 -10.97 -11.19 4.24
C TYR A 488 -12.41 -10.68 4.20
N THR A 489 -13.23 -11.17 3.27
CA THR A 489 -14.67 -10.86 3.21
C THR A 489 -15.47 -11.94 3.92
N ARG A 490 -16.40 -11.53 4.77
CA ARG A 490 -17.32 -12.44 5.46
C ARG A 490 -18.19 -13.18 4.44
N GLN A 491 -18.32 -14.50 4.55
CA GLN A 491 -19.15 -15.30 3.64
C GLN A 491 -20.64 -14.87 3.68
N TYR A 492 -21.11 -14.50 4.87
CA TYR A 492 -22.44 -13.96 5.12
C TYR A 492 -22.32 -12.56 5.72
N PRO A 493 -22.17 -11.52 4.88
CA PRO A 493 -22.03 -10.14 5.37
C PRO A 493 -23.32 -9.66 6.04
N ASN A 494 -23.18 -8.81 7.05
CA ASN A 494 -24.29 -8.08 7.63
C ASN A 494 -24.70 -6.94 6.69
N VAL A 495 -25.49 -7.30 5.67
CA VAL A 495 -25.96 -6.38 4.62
C VAL A 495 -26.86 -5.29 5.20
N ALA A 496 -27.60 -5.56 6.29
CA ALA A 496 -28.48 -4.58 6.91
C ALA A 496 -27.73 -3.31 7.37
N VAL A 497 -26.51 -3.46 7.90
CA VAL A 497 -25.67 -2.31 8.27
C VAL A 497 -25.29 -1.49 7.04
N ILE A 498 -24.94 -2.16 5.94
CA ILE A 498 -24.50 -1.50 4.70
C ILE A 498 -25.68 -0.78 4.04
N GLU A 499 -26.84 -1.43 3.91
CA GLU A 499 -28.03 -0.82 3.32
C GLU A 499 -28.56 0.32 4.19
N SER A 500 -28.57 0.17 5.52
CA SER A 500 -28.94 1.27 6.42
C SER A 500 -28.07 2.51 6.24
N ILE A 501 -26.77 2.33 5.98
CA ILE A 501 -25.84 3.43 5.65
C ILE A 501 -26.15 4.02 4.28
N LYS A 502 -26.42 3.18 3.26
CA LYS A 502 -26.77 3.62 1.91
C LYS A 502 -28.07 4.40 1.87
N ASP A 503 -29.10 3.94 2.58
CA ASP A 503 -30.42 4.59 2.62
C ASP A 503 -30.32 5.99 3.22
N ARG A 504 -29.54 6.16 4.30
CA ARG A 504 -29.24 7.48 4.86
C ARG A 504 -28.53 8.40 3.87
N ALA A 505 -27.63 7.85 3.06
CA ALA A 505 -26.94 8.61 2.03
C ALA A 505 -27.84 9.00 0.83
N ARG A 506 -28.98 8.30 0.61
CA ARG A 506 -29.91 8.55 -0.50
C ARG A 506 -31.14 9.38 -0.12
N ALA A 507 -31.52 9.43 1.16
CA ALA A 507 -32.76 10.05 1.64
C ALA A 507 -32.70 11.60 1.76
N THR A 508 -31.67 12.23 1.22
CA THR A 508 -31.41 13.69 1.22
C THR A 508 -30.85 14.10 -0.12
#